data_AF-A0A7S0E1X7-F1
#
_entry.id   AF-A0A7S0E1X7-F1
#
_cell.length_a   1.000
_cell.length_b   1.000
_cell.length_c   1.000
_cell.angle_alpha   90.00
_cell.angle_beta   90.00
_cell.angle_gamma   90.00
#
_symmetry.space_group_name_H-M   'P 1'
#
loop_
_entity.id
_entity.type
_entity.pdbx_description
1 polymer ?
#
loop_
_entity_poly.entity_id
_entity_poly.type
_entity_poly.pdbx_seq_one_letter_code
_entity_poly.pdbx_strand_id
1 'polypeptide(L)'
;GGGAARLPNPALLPVPQLQQLQQLQQLQPAACNNVPPRTSITGANTQEDWAGLMPGVLRQLSSSSQPASSQREALLKLQKMAMIAPQDDTVWTTHFEHVLEAVLRALQHADDKLREQAAACAK
;
A
#
# COMPACT_ATOMS: atom_id res chain seq x y z
N GLY A 1 -19.51 31.35 43.95
CA GLY A 1 -18.42 30.64 43.26
C GLY A 1 -18.76 29.17 43.13
N GLY A 2 -18.44 28.57 41.98
CA GLY A 2 -18.22 27.12 41.81
C GLY A 2 -19.45 26.23 41.70
N GLY A 3 -20.15 26.29 40.57
CA GLY A 3 -21.23 25.35 40.20
C GLY A 3 -20.72 23.99 39.70
N ALA A 4 -21.47 22.95 40.05
CA ALA A 4 -21.25 21.56 39.68
C ALA A 4 -21.28 21.32 38.15
N ALA A 5 -20.23 20.69 37.63
CA ALA A 5 -20.15 20.24 36.25
C ALA A 5 -21.03 18.98 36.06
N ARG A 6 -22.24 19.18 35.52
CA ARG A 6 -23.10 18.10 35.00
C ARG A 6 -22.50 17.61 33.67
N LEU A 7 -22.19 16.32 33.59
CA LEU A 7 -21.85 15.60 32.36
C LEU A 7 -23.08 15.59 31.43
N PRO A 8 -22.95 15.96 30.14
CA PRO A 8 -24.04 15.77 29.19
C PRO A 8 -24.10 14.31 28.70
N ASN A 9 -25.31 13.74 28.76
CA ASN A 9 -25.69 12.45 28.17
C ASN A 9 -25.51 12.48 26.63
N PRO A 10 -24.99 11.40 26.00
CA PRO A 10 -24.70 11.37 24.56
C PRO A 10 -25.89 11.01 23.65
N ALA A 11 -27.13 10.96 24.15
CA ALA A 11 -28.22 10.25 23.48
C ALA A 11 -29.30 11.12 22.77
N LEU A 12 -29.09 12.42 22.60
CA LEU A 12 -30.10 13.28 21.95
C LEU A 12 -29.43 14.31 21.02
N LEU A 13 -29.16 13.92 19.78
CA LEU A 13 -28.93 14.86 18.68
C LEU A 13 -29.94 14.61 17.55
N PRO A 14 -30.53 15.67 16.98
CA PRO A 14 -31.60 15.59 16.00
C PRO A 14 -31.14 15.02 14.65
N VAL A 15 -32.08 14.42 13.94
CA VAL A 15 -31.91 13.63 12.70
C VAL A 15 -31.42 14.40 11.44
N PRO A 16 -31.34 15.75 11.32
CA PRO A 16 -30.92 16.35 10.04
C PRO A 16 -29.40 16.39 9.82
N GLN A 17 -28.58 15.66 10.61
CA GLN A 17 -27.12 15.57 10.39
C GLN A 17 -26.66 14.32 9.62
N LEU A 18 -27.50 13.29 9.48
CA LEU A 18 -27.13 12.08 8.73
C LEU A 18 -27.08 12.29 7.22
N GLN A 19 -27.84 13.25 6.67
CA GLN A 19 -27.79 13.58 5.25
C GLN A 19 -26.54 14.38 4.84
N GLN A 20 -25.88 15.07 5.77
CA GLN A 20 -24.61 15.75 5.47
C GLN A 20 -23.43 14.76 5.41
N LEU A 21 -23.46 13.67 6.16
CA LEU A 21 -22.41 12.65 6.15
C LEU A 21 -22.43 11.75 4.90
N GLN A 22 -23.57 11.63 4.19
CA GLN A 22 -23.61 10.94 2.90
C GLN A 22 -23.14 11.80 1.72
N GLN A 23 -23.12 13.13 1.84
CA GLN A 23 -22.54 13.99 0.79
C GLN A 23 -21.01 14.10 0.91
N LEU A 24 -20.45 13.91 2.11
CA LEU A 24 -19.00 13.92 2.32
C LEU A 24 -18.29 12.63 1.83
N GLN A 25 -19.03 11.54 1.61
CA GLN A 25 -18.46 10.29 1.05
C GLN A 25 -18.40 10.26 -0.49
N GLN A 26 -18.89 11.29 -1.18
CA GLN A 26 -18.86 11.35 -2.65
C GLN A 26 -17.88 12.40 -3.20
N LEU A 27 -17.05 13.00 -2.35
CA LEU A 27 -16.00 13.94 -2.77
C LEU A 27 -14.61 13.31 -2.65
N GLN A 28 -14.30 12.45 -3.60
CA GLN A 28 -13.01 12.53 -4.29
C GLN A 28 -13.33 12.81 -5.78
N PRO A 29 -12.44 13.35 -6.63
CA PRO A 29 -11.04 13.74 -6.44
C PRO A 29 -10.64 15.06 -7.17
N ALA A 30 -9.93 16.01 -6.54
CA ALA A 30 -9.17 17.03 -7.30
C ALA A 30 -8.31 17.93 -6.41
N ALA A 31 -7.03 17.61 -6.28
CA ALA A 31 -5.97 18.62 -6.09
C ALA A 31 -4.64 18.06 -6.61
N CYS A 32 -4.63 17.66 -7.89
CA CYS A 32 -3.37 17.68 -8.65
C CYS A 32 -2.98 19.15 -8.78
N ASN A 33 -1.96 19.55 -8.02
CA ASN A 33 -1.33 20.85 -8.17
C ASN A 33 -0.91 21.05 -9.64
N ASN A 34 -1.28 22.22 -10.14
CA ASN A 34 -1.03 22.70 -11.49
C ASN A 34 0.47 23.01 -11.67
N VAL A 35 1.27 22.00 -11.97
CA VAL A 35 2.65 22.16 -12.45
C VAL A 35 2.66 21.87 -13.95
N PRO A 36 3.14 22.79 -14.80
CA PRO A 36 3.16 22.56 -16.25
C PRO A 36 4.02 21.34 -16.59
N PRO A 37 3.70 20.59 -17.66
CA PRO A 37 4.50 19.46 -18.07
C PRO A 37 5.80 20.01 -18.67
N ARG A 38 6.86 20.09 -17.85
CA ARG A 38 8.20 20.20 -18.41
C ARG A 38 8.52 18.83 -19.02
N THR A 39 8.27 18.71 -20.31
CA THR A 39 8.87 17.70 -21.19
C THR A 39 10.38 17.92 -21.22
N SER A 40 11.05 17.55 -20.14
CA SER A 40 12.48 17.26 -20.18
C SER A 40 12.59 15.77 -20.50
N ILE A 41 12.55 15.46 -21.79
CA ILE A 41 13.25 14.30 -22.35
C ILE A 41 14.74 14.64 -22.18
N THR A 42 15.22 14.43 -20.97
CA THR A 42 16.64 14.38 -20.67
C THR A 42 16.88 12.91 -20.38
N GLY A 43 17.79 12.27 -21.10
CA GLY A 43 18.16 10.87 -20.93
C GLY A 43 18.69 10.61 -19.52
N ALA A 44 17.78 10.55 -18.56
CA ALA A 44 18.02 10.25 -17.18
C ALA A 44 17.92 8.73 -17.06
N ASN A 45 19.04 8.13 -16.71
CA ASN A 45 19.15 6.80 -16.14
C ASN A 45 17.85 6.46 -15.37
N THR A 46 17.11 5.46 -15.83
CA THR A 46 15.76 5.12 -15.36
C THR A 46 15.83 4.66 -13.90
N GLN A 47 15.92 5.60 -12.97
CA GLN A 47 15.82 5.32 -11.54
C GLN A 47 14.35 5.03 -11.28
N GLU A 48 13.99 3.74 -11.25
CA GLU A 48 12.65 3.30 -10.88
C GLU A 48 12.31 3.85 -9.48
N ASP A 49 11.11 4.41 -9.33
CA ASP A 49 10.61 4.93 -8.06
C ASP A 49 10.20 3.76 -7.15
N TRP A 50 11.16 3.19 -6.43
CA TRP A 50 10.95 2.03 -5.57
C TRP A 50 9.91 2.31 -4.47
N ALA A 51 9.91 3.53 -3.94
CA ALA A 51 8.99 3.96 -2.90
C ALA A 51 7.52 3.94 -3.35
N GLY A 52 7.23 4.31 -4.60
CA GLY A 52 5.88 4.18 -5.17
C GLY A 52 5.53 2.76 -5.63
N LEU A 53 6.52 1.95 -6.00
CA LEU A 53 6.33 0.59 -6.49
C LEU A 53 6.08 -0.44 -5.37
N MET A 54 6.84 -0.36 -4.27
CA MET A 54 6.82 -1.34 -3.17
C MET A 54 5.42 -1.54 -2.57
N PRO A 55 4.64 -0.49 -2.24
CA PRO A 55 3.30 -0.66 -1.66
C PRO A 55 2.33 -1.38 -2.61
N GLY A 56 2.47 -1.16 -3.92
CA GLY A 56 1.66 -1.83 -4.93
C GLY A 56 1.95 -3.32 -5.02
N VAL A 57 3.23 -3.68 -5.02
CA VAL A 57 3.69 -5.08 -5.02
C VAL A 57 3.25 -5.80 -3.75
N LEU A 58 3.44 -5.17 -2.58
CA LEU A 58 3.03 -5.74 -1.30
C LEU A 58 1.52 -5.92 -1.18
N ARG A 59 0.74 -4.97 -1.69
CA ARG A 59 -0.73 -5.10 -1.75
C ARG A 59 -1.15 -6.30 -2.59
N GLN A 60 -0.48 -6.54 -3.72
CA GLN A 60 -0.77 -7.69 -4.57
C GLN A 60 -0.47 -9.01 -3.86
N LEU A 61 0.67 -9.11 -3.18
CA LEU A 61 1.08 -10.30 -2.43
C LEU A 61 0.19 -10.59 -1.21
N SER A 62 -0.27 -9.53 -0.55
CA SER A 62 -1.05 -9.65 0.68
C SER A 62 -2.53 -9.93 0.42
N SER A 63 -3.02 -9.67 -0.79
CA SER A 63 -4.42 -9.85 -1.14
C SER A 63 -4.75 -11.33 -1.40
N SER A 64 -5.53 -11.93 -0.50
CA SER A 64 -6.04 -13.29 -0.64
C SER A 64 -7.02 -13.47 -1.80
N SER A 65 -7.58 -12.36 -2.30
CA SER A 65 -8.51 -12.36 -3.44
C SER A 65 -7.80 -12.38 -4.79
N GLN A 66 -6.47 -12.24 -4.81
CA GLN A 66 -5.72 -12.31 -6.05
C GLN A 66 -5.43 -13.75 -6.48
N PRO A 67 -5.45 -14.02 -7.80
CA PRO A 67 -5.06 -15.32 -8.30
C PRO A 67 -3.57 -15.57 -8.05
N ALA A 68 -3.21 -16.84 -7.82
CA ALA A 68 -1.83 -17.25 -7.57
C ALA A 68 -0.85 -16.84 -8.70
N SER A 69 -1.34 -16.66 -9.94
CA SER A 69 -0.53 -16.12 -11.04
C SER A 69 -0.11 -14.66 -10.80
N SER A 70 -1.03 -13.81 -10.34
CA SER A 70 -0.75 -12.40 -10.07
C SER A 70 0.15 -12.24 -8.85
N GLN A 71 -0.06 -13.06 -7.82
CA GLN A 71 0.85 -13.12 -6.67
C GLN A 71 2.26 -13.58 -7.07
N ARG A 72 2.39 -14.54 -8.01
CA ARG A 72 3.67 -14.95 -8.58
C ARG A 72 4.38 -13.82 -9.32
N GLU A 73 3.65 -13.07 -10.14
CA GLU A 73 4.19 -11.89 -10.83
C GLU A 73 4.69 -10.84 -9.84
N ALA A 74 3.95 -10.61 -8.75
CA ALA A 74 4.34 -9.69 -7.69
C ALA A 74 5.60 -10.17 -6.95
N LEU A 75 5.74 -11.47 -6.66
CA LEU A 75 6.96 -12.03 -6.06
C LEU A 75 8.17 -11.88 -7.00
N LEU A 76 7.98 -12.14 -8.29
CA LEU A 76 9.04 -11.97 -9.27
C LEU A 76 9.47 -10.50 -9.36
N LYS A 77 8.52 -9.56 -9.28
CA LYS A 77 8.82 -8.14 -9.26
C LYS A 77 9.57 -7.73 -8.00
N LEU A 78 9.15 -8.23 -6.84
CA LEU A 78 9.85 -8.02 -5.57
C LEU A 78 11.30 -8.56 -5.60
N GLN A 79 11.50 -9.77 -6.13
CA GLN A 79 12.82 -10.36 -6.29
C GLN A 79 13.71 -9.52 -7.21
N LYS A 80 13.17 -9.05 -8.33
CA LYS A 80 13.89 -8.15 -9.24
C LYS A 80 14.27 -6.85 -8.55
N MET A 81 13.34 -6.24 -7.82
CA MET A 81 13.61 -5.04 -7.02
C MET A 81 14.76 -5.29 -6.03
N ALA A 82 14.78 -6.42 -5.33
CA ALA A 82 15.85 -6.74 -4.39
C ALA A 82 17.23 -6.89 -5.05
N MET A 83 17.29 -7.25 -6.33
CA MET A 83 18.55 -7.37 -7.09
C MET A 83 19.07 -6.03 -7.63
N ILE A 84 18.19 -5.06 -7.90
CA ILE A 84 18.53 -3.83 -8.64
C ILE A 84 18.37 -2.55 -7.80
N ALA A 85 17.58 -2.57 -6.74
CA ALA A 85 17.39 -1.44 -5.87
C ALA A 85 18.62 -1.26 -4.94
N PRO A 86 19.00 -0.01 -4.62
CA PRO A 86 20.08 0.24 -3.67
C PRO A 86 19.73 -0.35 -2.30
N GLN A 87 20.67 -1.07 -1.69
CA GLN A 87 20.47 -1.71 -0.38
C GLN A 87 20.31 -0.68 0.75
N ASP A 88 20.93 0.49 0.61
CA ASP A 88 20.81 1.63 1.54
C ASP A 88 19.49 2.40 1.39
N ASP A 89 18.61 2.00 0.48
CA ASP A 89 17.32 2.66 0.28
C ASP A 89 16.38 2.39 1.48
N THR A 90 15.85 3.46 2.06
CA THR A 90 14.96 3.40 3.22
C THR A 90 13.65 2.68 2.91
N VAL A 91 13.32 2.45 1.64
CA VAL A 91 12.16 1.65 1.23
C VAL A 91 12.23 0.22 1.77
N TRP A 92 13.42 -0.38 1.83
CA TRP A 92 13.59 -1.76 2.30
C TRP A 92 13.40 -1.85 3.80
N THR A 93 14.00 -0.94 4.56
CA THR A 93 13.85 -0.92 6.02
C THR A 93 12.45 -0.54 6.45
N THR A 94 11.79 0.37 5.72
CA THR A 94 10.40 0.79 5.99
C THR A 94 9.40 -0.34 5.73
N HIS A 95 9.64 -1.16 4.70
CA HIS A 95 8.70 -2.20 4.28
C HIS A 95 9.16 -3.63 4.60
N PHE A 96 10.28 -3.81 5.30
CA PHE A 96 10.89 -5.11 5.56
C PHE A 96 9.92 -6.12 6.16
N GLU A 97 9.20 -5.73 7.22
CA GLU A 97 8.25 -6.62 7.92
C GLU A 97 7.11 -7.06 6.99
N HIS A 98 6.63 -6.15 6.15
CA HIS A 98 5.56 -6.42 5.19
C HIS A 98 6.05 -7.32 4.05
N VAL A 99 7.29 -7.14 3.60
CA VAL A 99 7.96 -8.01 2.63
C VAL A 99 8.11 -9.42 3.20
N LEU A 100 8.61 -9.54 4.43
CA LEU A 100 8.79 -10.81 5.12
C LEU A 100 7.46 -11.53 5.31
N GLU A 101 6.43 -10.84 5.81
CA GLU A 101 5.09 -11.41 5.97
C GLU A 101 4.53 -11.90 4.63
N ALA A 102 4.66 -11.11 3.57
CA ALA A 102 4.19 -11.47 2.23
C ALA A 102 4.86 -12.74 1.70
N VAL A 103 6.19 -12.88 1.88
CA VAL A 103 6.94 -14.07 1.46
C VAL A 103 6.56 -15.29 2.30
N LEU A 104 6.45 -15.15 3.63
CA LEU A 104 6.03 -16.24 4.52
C LEU A 104 4.60 -16.72 4.24
N ARG A 105 3.70 -15.79 3.90
CA ARG A 105 2.34 -16.11 3.48
C ARG A 105 2.33 -16.87 2.14
N ALA A 106 3.16 -16.46 1.19
CA ALA A 106 3.30 -17.14 -0.08
C ALA A 106 3.91 -18.55 0.06
N LEU A 107 4.81 -18.77 1.01
CA LEU A 107 5.37 -20.09 1.34
C LEU A 107 4.31 -21.06 1.90
N GLN A 108 3.30 -20.52 2.58
CA GLN A 108 2.18 -21.28 3.14
C GLN A 108 1.01 -21.44 2.16
N HIS A 109 1.14 -20.92 0.93
CA HIS A 109 0.07 -20.98 -0.05
C HIS A 109 -0.12 -22.39 -0.59
N ALA A 110 -1.37 -22.74 -0.93
CA ALA A 110 -1.73 -24.06 -1.46
C ALA A 110 -1.24 -24.30 -2.91
N ASP A 111 -0.70 -23.28 -3.58
CA ASP A 111 -0.22 -23.38 -4.96
C ASP A 111 1.29 -23.68 -4.94
N ASP A 112 1.66 -24.87 -5.43
CA ASP A 112 3.06 -25.33 -5.43
C ASP A 112 4.01 -24.39 -6.17
N LYS A 113 3.56 -23.79 -7.28
CA LYS A 113 4.39 -22.89 -8.10
C LYS A 113 4.64 -21.58 -7.40
N LEU A 114 3.64 -21.02 -6.72
CA LEU A 114 3.79 -19.82 -5.92
C LEU A 114 4.70 -20.06 -4.72
N ARG A 115 4.56 -21.22 -4.06
CA ARG A 115 5.42 -21.62 -2.95
C ARG A 115 6.88 -21.79 -3.38
N GLU A 116 7.13 -22.45 -4.51
CA GLU A 116 8.48 -22.60 -5.07
C GLU A 116 9.10 -21.24 -5.40
N GLN A 117 8.32 -20.33 -6.01
CA GLN A 117 8.76 -18.97 -6.30
C GLN A 117 9.06 -18.17 -5.03
N ALA A 118 8.25 -18.32 -3.98
CA ALA A 118 8.49 -17.69 -2.69
C ALA A 118 9.77 -18.22 -2.03
N ALA A 119 10.03 -19.53 -2.12
CA ALA A 119 11.26 -20.13 -1.64
C ALA A 119 12.50 -19.65 -2.42
N ALA A 120 12.36 -19.40 -3.72
CA ALA A 120 13.43 -18.79 -4.52
C ALA A 120 13.65 -17.32 -4.19
N CYS A 121 12.60 -16.59 -3.78
CA CYS A 121 12.68 -15.19 -3.37
C CYS A 121 13.29 -15.01 -1.96
N ALA A 122 13.21 -16.04 -1.11
CA ALA A 122 13.76 -16.02 0.25
C ALA A 122 15.25 -16.41 0.32
N LYS A 123 15.85 -16.85 -0.79
CA LYS A 123 17.27 -17.22 -0.91
C LYS A 123 18.10 -16.04 -1.39
#